data_AF-A0A9Q5ZA43-F1
#
_entry.id   AF-A0A9Q5ZA43-F1
#
_cell.length_a   1.000
_cell.length_b   1.000
_cell.length_c   1.000
_cell.angle_alpha   90.00
_cell.angle_beta   90.00
_cell.angle_gamma   90.00
#
_symmetry.space_group_name_H-M   'P 1'
#
loop_
_entity.id
_entity.type
_entity.pdbx_description
1 polymer ?
#
loop_
_entity_poly.entity_id
_entity_poly.type
_entity_poly.pdbx_seq_one_letter_code
_entity_poly.pdbx_strand_id
1 'polypeptide(L)' 'MEPLKPEQKEAALCNNPQAAPEDIDEYERLLAARFSVDPSLSRSPEESISAEMRENRLKELYIKIFGSNS' A
#
# COMPACT_ATOMS: atom_id res chain seq x y z
N MET A 1 1.47 6.34 -5.88
CA MET A 1 0.48 5.87 -4.89
C MET A 1 0.39 6.89 -3.79
N GLU A 2 -0.82 7.16 -3.32
CA GLU A 2 -1.15 8.22 -2.37
C GLU A 2 -1.85 7.64 -1.14
N PRO A 3 -1.77 8.31 0.03
CA PRO A 3 -2.49 7.90 1.23
C PRO A 3 -4.00 7.99 1.00
N LEU A 4 -4.75 7.08 1.65
CA LEU A 4 -6.18 6.97 1.44
C LEU A 4 -6.94 7.98 2.30
N LYS A 5 -7.87 8.71 1.67
CA LYS A 5 -8.84 9.53 2.40
C LYS A 5 -9.86 8.62 3.11
N PRO A 6 -10.46 9.06 4.23
CA PRO A 6 -11.48 8.29 4.94
C PRO A 6 -12.60 7.76 4.01
N GLU A 7 -13.13 8.63 3.14
CA GLU A 7 -14.18 8.28 2.17
C GLU A 7 -13.76 7.16 1.21
N GLN A 8 -12.47 7.09 0.83
CA GLN A 8 -11.95 6.03 -0.05
C GLN A 8 -11.83 4.70 0.67
N LYS A 9 -11.53 4.72 1.98
CA LYS A 9 -11.48 3.51 2.82
C LYS A 9 -12.87 2.92 2.99
N GLU A 10 -13.84 3.77 3.30
CA GLU A 10 -15.25 3.38 3.43
C GLU A 10 -15.79 2.84 2.09
N ALA A 11 -15.52 3.52 0.99
CA ALA A 11 -15.90 3.06 -0.35
C ALA A 11 -15.22 1.74 -0.73
N ALA A 12 -13.96 1.53 -0.36
CA ALA A 12 -13.27 0.27 -0.61
C ALA A 12 -13.90 -0.91 0.14
N LEU A 13 -14.17 -0.76 1.44
CA LEU A 13 -14.80 -1.81 2.24
C LEU A 13 -16.25 -2.07 1.82
N CYS A 14 -16.97 -1.02 1.38
CA CYS A 14 -18.36 -1.15 0.96
C CYS A 14 -18.50 -1.75 -0.44
N ASN A 15 -17.62 -1.39 -1.39
CA ASN A 15 -17.73 -1.81 -2.79
C ASN A 15 -16.97 -3.12 -3.09
N ASN A 16 -16.07 -3.53 -2.20
CA ASN A 16 -15.21 -4.68 -2.45
C ASN A 16 -15.28 -5.70 -1.30
N PRO A 17 -16.09 -6.77 -1.44
CA PRO A 17 -16.25 -7.77 -0.40
C PRO A 17 -14.98 -8.61 -0.16
N GLN A 18 -13.97 -8.51 -1.02
CA GLN A 18 -12.68 -9.17 -0.83
C GLN A 18 -11.66 -8.31 -0.09
N ALA A 19 -11.90 -7.00 0.06
CA ALA A 19 -11.05 -6.09 0.81
C ALA A 19 -11.45 -6.14 2.28
N ALA A 20 -10.51 -6.55 3.13
CA ALA A 20 -10.66 -6.49 4.58
C ALA A 20 -10.13 -5.16 5.13
N PRO A 21 -10.59 -4.72 6.31
CA PRO A 21 -9.99 -3.57 7.01
C PRO A 21 -8.47 -3.72 7.18
N GLU A 22 -8.01 -4.95 7.41
CA GLU A 22 -6.60 -5.30 7.56
C GLU A 22 -5.76 -5.01 6.30
N ASP A 23 -6.35 -5.16 5.11
CA ASP A 23 -5.66 -4.85 3.84
C ASP A 23 -5.42 -3.35 3.71
N ILE A 24 -6.37 -2.53 4.18
CA ILE A 24 -6.28 -1.07 4.19
C ILE A 24 -5.19 -0.63 5.19
N ASP A 25 -5.21 -1.19 6.40
CA ASP A 25 -4.20 -0.91 7.42
C ASP A 25 -2.80 -1.35 6.99
N GLU A 26 -2.68 -2.47 6.27
CA GLU A 26 -1.40 -2.92 5.69
C GLU A 26 -0.94 -1.95 4.60
N TYR A 27 -1.83 -1.55 3.68
CA TYR A 27 -1.50 -0.60 2.62
C TYR A 27 -0.98 0.72 3.17
N GLU A 28 -1.64 1.29 4.18
CA GLU A 28 -1.22 2.55 4.80
C GLU A 28 0.11 2.43 5.54
N ARG A 29 0.34 1.33 6.25
CA ARG A 29 1.63 1.08 6.93
C ARG A 29 2.78 0.98 5.92
N LEU A 30 2.61 0.21 4.86
CA LEU A 30 3.64 0.06 3.83
C LEU A 30 3.87 1.38 3.07
N LEU A 31 2.82 2.17 2.85
CA LEU A 31 2.93 3.46 2.20
C LEU A 31 3.64 4.49 3.09
N ALA A 32 3.31 4.56 4.39
CA ALA A 32 4.01 5.42 5.34
C ALA A 32 5.51 5.05 5.45
N ALA A 33 5.81 3.74 5.44
CA ALA A 33 7.19 3.26 5.44
C ALA A 33 7.97 3.68 4.18
N ARG A 34 7.30 3.85 3.03
CA ARG A 34 7.93 4.37 1.80
C ARG A 34 8.40 5.82 1.96
N PHE A 35 7.62 6.67 2.62
CA PHE A 35 7.95 8.08 2.82
C PHE A 35 8.85 8.34 4.03
N SER A 36 8.99 7.35 4.93
CA SER A 36 9.88 7.44 6.08
C SER A 36 11.34 7.09 5.76
N VAL A 37 11.61 6.49 4.59
CA VAL A 37 12.98 6.19 4.15
C VAL A 37 13.60 7.43 3.53
N ASP A 38 14.65 7.93 4.16
CA ASP A 38 15.40 9.09 3.67
C ASP A 38 16.03 8.76 2.29
N PRO A 39 15.70 9.51 1.23
CA PRO A 39 16.21 9.23 -0.12
C PRO A 39 17.69 9.59 -0.30
N SER A 40 18.32 10.29 0.66
CA SER A 40 19.74 10.65 0.62
C SER A 40 20.66 9.56 1.20
N LEU A 41 20.11 8.57 1.89
CA LEU A 41 20.87 7.42 2.37
C LEU A 41 21.06 6.40 1.24
N SER A 42 22.32 6.07 0.94
CA SER A 42 22.65 4.95 0.05
C SER A 42 22.09 3.66 0.65
N ARG A 43 21.08 3.10 -0.01
CA ARG A 43 20.48 1.81 0.39
C ARG A 43 21.48 0.68 0.21
N SER A 44 21.56 -0.20 1.20
CA SER A 44 22.20 -1.50 1.00
C SER A 44 21.40 -2.35 -0.02
N PRO A 45 22.01 -3.35 -0.68
CA PRO A 45 21.29 -4.25 -1.58
C PRO A 45 20.09 -4.95 -0.90
N GLU A 46 20.21 -5.29 0.38
CA GLU A 46 19.12 -5.88 1.19
C GLU A 46 17.94 -4.90 1.36
N GLU A 47 18.21 -3.61 1.54
CA GLU A 47 17.19 -2.57 1.63
C GLU A 47 16.52 -2.29 0.28
N SER A 48 17.28 -2.45 -0.81
CA SER A 48 16.76 -2.31 -2.17
C SER A 48 15.79 -3.43 -2.51
N ILE A 49 16.13 -4.68 -2.16
CA ILE A 49 15.23 -5.84 -2.30
C ILE A 49 13.98 -5.65 -1.43
N SER A 50 14.15 -5.20 -0.19
CA SER A 50 13.04 -4.93 0.72
C SER A 50 12.10 -3.83 0.21
N ALA A 51 12.64 -2.81 -0.44
CA ALA A 51 11.86 -1.74 -1.06
C ALA A 51 11.07 -2.23 -2.27
N GLU A 52 11.65 -3.11 -3.10
CA GLU A 52 10.97 -3.71 -4.24
C GLU A 52 9.83 -4.64 -3.80
N MET A 53 10.06 -5.50 -2.79
CA MET A 53 9.01 -6.34 -2.20
C MET A 53 7.86 -5.51 -1.64
N ARG A 54 8.18 -4.40 -0.95
CA ARG A 54 7.19 -3.45 -0.42
C ARG A 54 6.37 -2.80 -1.54
N GLU A 55 7.01 -2.36 -2.61
CA GLU A 55 6.33 -1.76 -3.77
C GLU A 55 5.41 -2.77 -4.46
N ASN A 56 5.84 -4.03 -4.60
CA ASN A 56 5.00 -5.09 -5.16
C ASN A 56 3.79 -5.37 -4.27
N ARG A 57 3.98 -5.48 -2.95
CA ARG A 57 2.88 -5.68 -2.00
C ARG A 57 1.90 -4.51 -2.00
N LEU A 58 2.39 -3.27 -2.08
CA LEU A 58 1.55 -2.08 -2.23
C LEU A 58 0.68 -2.12 -3.50
N LYS A 59 1.22 -2.60 -4.62
CA LYS A 59 0.46 -2.77 -5.87
C LYS A 59 -0.61 -3.84 -5.73
N GLU A 60 -0.28 -4.98 -5.13
CA GLU A 60 -1.24 -6.05 -4.89
C GLU A 60 -2.39 -5.57 -4.00
N LEU A 61 -2.08 -4.88 -2.89
CA LEU A 61 -3.10 -4.32 -2.02
C LEU A 61 -3.93 -3.25 -2.74
N TYR A 62 -3.30 -2.37 -3.53
CA TYR A 62 -4.04 -1.38 -4.31
C TYR A 62 -5.03 -2.02 -5.28
N ILE A 63 -4.61 -3.06 -6.01
CA ILE A 63 -5.50 -3.81 -6.92
C ILE A 63 -6.56 -4.56 -6.13
N LYS A 64 -6.20 -5.17 -5.01
CA LYS A 64 -7.15 -5.89 -4.16
C LYS A 64 -8.20 -4.97 -3.56
N ILE A 65 -7.86 -3.73 -3.21
CA ILE A 65 -8.75 -2.75 -2.57
C ILE A 65 -9.59 -2.01 -3.64
N PHE A 66 -8.97 -1.58 -4.74
CA PHE A 66 -9.59 -0.69 -5.76
C PHE A 66 -9.80 -1.31 -7.14
N GLY A 67 -9.17 -2.45 -7.43
CA GLY A 67 -9.17 -3.09 -8.76
C GLY A 67 -10.40 -3.92 -9.09
N SER A 68 -11.30 -4.17 -8.13
CA SER A 68 -12.59 -4.87 -8.36
C SER A 68 -13.62 -4.07 -9.17
N ASN A 69 -13.21 -2.99 -9.86
CA ASN A 69 -14.09 -2.11 -10.63
C ASN A 69 -13.73 -2.04 -12.12
N SER A 70 -13.23 -3.13 -12.70
CA SER A 70 -13.05 -3.30 -14.16
C SER A 70 -14.00 -4.33 -14.73
#